data_AF-A0AAD1WT83-F1
#
_entry.id   AF-A0AAD1WT83-F1
#
_cell.length_a   1.000
_cell.length_b   1.000
_cell.length_c   1.000
_cell.angle_alpha   90.00
_cell.angle_beta   90.00
_cell.angle_gamma   90.00
#
_symmetry.space_group_name_H-M   'P 1'
#
loop_
_entity.id
_entity.type
_entity.pdbx_description
1 polymer ?
#
loop_
_entity_poly.entity_id
_entity_poly.type
_entity_poly.pdbx_seq_one_letter_code
_entity_poly.pdbx_strand_id
1 'polypeptide(L)' 'SVRPPCVPSIEGPDDIRNFNTMYTSCAPILTPPDKSKSLSDVELKLFKDFDWVSDRI' A
#
# COMPACT_ATOMS: atom_id res chain seq x y z
N SER A 1 -7.64 -18.57 -24.82
CA SER A 1 -7.15 -17.42 -24.03
C SER A 1 -7.16 -16.19 -24.92
N VAL A 2 -7.72 -15.08 -24.46
CA VAL A 2 -7.76 -13.82 -25.21
C VAL A 2 -6.50 -13.02 -24.83
N ARG A 3 -5.73 -12.56 -25.82
CA ARG A 3 -4.56 -11.71 -25.58
C ARG A 3 -5.03 -10.28 -25.26
N PRO A 4 -4.52 -9.63 -24.19
CA PRO A 4 -4.79 -8.22 -23.95
C PRO A 4 -4.30 -7.35 -25.13
N PRO A 5 -5.05 -6.32 -25.52
CA PRO A 5 -4.66 -5.43 -26.62
C PRO A 5 -3.45 -4.54 -26.29
N CYS A 6 -3.15 -4.35 -25.01
CA CYS A 6 -2.00 -3.64 -24.51
C CYS A 6 -1.36 -4.44 -23.37
N VAL A 7 -0.05 -4.62 -23.44
CA VAL A 7 0.75 -5.31 -22.42
C VAL A 7 1.71 -4.27 -21.85
N PRO A 8 1.70 -4.01 -20.53
CA PRO A 8 2.63 -3.05 -19.93
C PRO A 8 4.06 -3.55 -20.07
N SER A 9 5.00 -2.63 -20.27
CA SER A 9 6.41 -2.97 -20.20
C SER A 9 6.80 -3.16 -18.73
N ILE A 10 7.46 -4.29 -18.41
CA ILE A 10 7.97 -4.62 -17.07
C ILE A 10 9.44 -5.07 -17.20
N GLU A 11 10.36 -4.46 -16.45
CA GLU A 11 11.81 -4.65 -16.55
C GLU A 11 12.35 -5.53 -15.42
N GLY A 12 11.60 -5.65 -14.33
CA GLY A 12 11.95 -6.47 -13.18
C GLY A 12 10.89 -6.40 -12.08
N PRO A 13 11.12 -7.08 -10.94
CA PRO A 13 10.17 -7.14 -9.83
C PRO A 13 9.84 -5.78 -9.19
N ASP A 14 10.81 -4.87 -9.14
CA ASP A 14 10.69 -3.56 -8.49
C ASP A 14 10.34 -2.43 -9.48
N ASP A 15 9.88 -2.79 -10.68
CA ASP A 15 9.60 -1.83 -11.74
C ASP A 15 8.29 -1.06 -11.48
N ILE A 16 8.46 0.20 -11.09
CA ILE A 16 7.37 1.12 -10.76
C ILE A 16 7.11 2.19 -11.83
N ARG A 17 7.65 2.05 -13.06
CA ARG A 17 7.54 3.10 -14.09
C ARG A 17 6.13 3.35 -14.61
N ASN A 18 5.24 2.36 -14.46
CA ASN A 18 3.84 2.47 -14.88
C ASN A 18 3.00 3.23 -13.83
N PHE A 19 3.61 3.66 -12.72
CA PHE A 19 3.00 4.48 -11.67
C PHE A 19 3.46 5.94 -11.80
N ASN A 20 2.66 6.87 -11.28
CA ASN A 20 2.95 8.30 -11.37
C ASN A 20 4.19 8.67 -10.53
N THR A 21 5.12 9.39 -11.15
CA THR A 21 6.40 9.81 -10.56
C THR A 21 6.23 10.70 -9.32
N MET A 22 5.11 11.42 -9.19
CA MET A 22 4.77 12.23 -8.01
C MET A 22 4.72 11.39 -6.73
N TYR A 23 4.38 10.10 -6.82
CA TYR A 23 4.30 9.21 -5.67
C TYR A 23 5.53 8.32 -5.53
N THR A 24 6.06 7.80 -6.65
CA THR A 24 7.23 6.90 -6.61
C THR A 24 8.54 7.61 -6.26
N SER A 25 8.58 8.94 -6.40
CA SER A 25 9.73 9.75 -5.95
C SER A 25 9.66 10.13 -4.48
N CYS A 26 8.53 9.90 -3.79
CA CYS A 26 8.44 10.11 -2.35
C CYS A 26 9.21 9.03 -1.60
N ALA A 27 9.80 9.39 -0.46
CA ALA A 27 10.38 8.38 0.43
C ALA A 27 9.27 7.45 0.93
N PRO A 28 9.48 6.11 0.96
CA PRO A 28 8.49 5.13 1.39
C PRO A 28 8.41 5.08 2.91
N ILE A 29 7.97 6.19 3.52
CA ILE A 29 7.92 6.38 4.97
C ILE A 29 6.47 6.58 5.43
N LEU A 30 6.14 6.03 6.60
CA LEU A 30 4.89 6.35 7.29
C LEU A 30 5.09 7.67 8.05
N THR A 31 4.54 8.75 7.50
CA THR A 31 4.54 10.04 8.19
C THR A 31 3.70 9.93 9.48
N PRO A 32 4.25 10.30 10.66
CA PRO A 32 3.47 10.32 11.89
C PRO A 32 2.28 11.28 11.80
N PRO A 33 1.18 11.05 12.53
CA PRO A 33 0.06 11.98 12.55
C PRO A 33 0.45 13.33 13.17
N ASP A 34 -0.09 14.42 12.60
CA ASP A 34 0.21 15.82 12.98
C ASP A 34 0.02 16.11 14.48
N LYS A 35 -0.93 15.42 15.11
CA LYS A 35 -1.13 15.45 16.55
C LYS A 35 -0.58 14.15 17.11
N SER A 36 0.48 14.25 17.92
CA SER A 36 0.99 13.17 18.77
C SER A 36 0.00 12.85 19.92
N LYS A 37 -1.27 12.66 19.60
CA LYS A 37 -2.27 12.17 20.54
C LYS A 37 -2.27 10.65 20.42
N SER A 38 -1.76 9.98 21.44
CA SER A 38 -1.94 8.54 21.57
C SER A 38 -3.43 8.21 21.61
N LEU A 39 -3.82 7.18 20.87
CA LEU A 39 -5.17 6.62 20.95
C LEU A 39 -5.36 5.96 22.32
N SER A 40 -6.55 6.11 22.88
CA SER A 40 -6.98 5.35 24.06
C SER A 40 -7.25 3.89 23.72
N ASP A 41 -7.30 3.03 24.73
CA ASP A 41 -7.62 1.60 24.54
C ASP A 41 -8.98 1.38 23.85
N VAL A 42 -9.94 2.27 24.07
CA VAL A 42 -11.27 2.20 23.43
C VAL A 42 -11.18 2.53 21.94
N GLU A 43 -10.39 3.54 21.57
CA GLU A 43 -10.15 3.89 20.17
C GLU A 43 -9.36 2.81 19.44
N LEU A 44 -8.35 2.22 20.08
CA LEU A 44 -7.59 1.10 19.52
C LEU A 44 -8.46 -0.15 19.29
N LYS A 45 -9.42 -0.41 20.16
CA LYS A 45 -10.38 -1.53 20.00
C LYS A 45 -11.24 -1.42 18.74
N LEU A 46 -11.37 -0.24 18.13
CA LEU A 46 -12.07 -0.08 16.86
C LEU A 46 -11.34 -0.79 15.70
N PHE A 47 -10.04 -1.05 15.85
CA PHE A 47 -9.21 -1.73 14.84
C PHE A 47 -9.04 -3.24 15.10
N LYS A 48 -9.74 -3.81 16.10
CA LYS A 48 -9.50 -5.19 16.56
C LYS A 48 -9.67 -6.28 15.48
N ASP A 49 -10.46 -6.00 14.44
CA ASP A 49 -10.76 -6.92 13.34
C ASP A 49 -10.16 -6.43 12.01
N PHE A 50 -9.14 -5.55 12.05
CA PHE A 50 -8.51 -4.99 10.86
C PHE A 50 -7.61 -6.00 10.13
N ASP A 51 -6.91 -6.85 10.88
CA ASP A 51 -5.93 -7.79 10.33
C ASP A 51 -6.62 -8.94 9.59
N TRP A 52 -6.21 -9.17 8.35
CA TRP A 52 -6.68 -10.29 7.53
C TRP A 52 -5.52 -10.88 6.72
N VAL A 53 -5.49 -12.21 6.61
CA VAL A 53 -4.52 -12.96 5.81
C VAL A 53 -5.29 -13.87 4.86
N SER A 54 -4.86 -13.93 3.60
CA SER A 54 -5.48 -14.82 2.63
C SER A 54 -5.10 -16.28 2.89
N ASP A 55 -6.06 -17.20 2.81
CA ASP A 55 -5.81 -18.64 2.85
C ASP A 55 -5.08 -19.17 1.59
N ARG A 56 -4.74 -18.29 0.64
CA ARG A 56 -4.14 -18.64 -0.67
C ARG A 56 -2.62 -18.48 -0.71
N ILE A 57 -1.94 -18.54 0.44
CA ILE A 57 -0.47 -18.56 0.51
C ILE A 57 0.05 -19.96 0.16
#